data_AF-A0A8S4QPI4-F1
#
_entry.id   AF-A0A8S4QPI4-F1
#
_cell.length_a   1.000
_cell.length_b   1.000
_cell.length_c   1.000
_cell.angle_alpha   90.00
_cell.angle_beta   90.00
_cell.angle_gamma   90.00
#
_symmetry.space_group_name_H-M   'P 1'
#
loop_
_entity.id
_entity.type
_entity.pdbx_description
1 polymer ?
#
loop_
_entity_poly.entity_id
_entity_poly.type
_entity_poly.pdbx_seq_one_letter_code
_entity_poly.pdbx_strand_id
1 'polypeptide(L)'
;IPWLYVGMCFATFCWHNEDHWSYSINYLHWGEPKTWYGVPSSKAEQFEAAMKVEAPELFQLQPDLLHQLVTIMNPNVLMKAGVPVYRLVLLELRLFLGFSELRTNGSMKL
;
A
#
# COMPACT_ATOMS: atom_id res chain seq x y z
N ILE A 1 4.26 6.64 -19.71
CA ILE A 1 2.88 6.35 -20.17
C ILE A 1 2.04 6.02 -18.93
N PRO A 2 0.86 6.63 -18.73
CA PRO A 2 0.04 6.38 -17.54
C PRO A 2 -0.65 5.01 -17.58
N TRP A 3 -0.94 4.46 -16.40
CA TRP A 3 -1.76 3.26 -16.21
C TRP A 3 -3.17 3.65 -15.80
N LEU A 4 -4.17 2.86 -16.25
CA LEU A 4 -5.57 3.07 -15.89
C LEU A 4 -6.05 1.95 -14.95
N TYR A 5 -6.68 2.34 -13.84
CA TYR A 5 -7.26 1.41 -12.88
C TYR A 5 -8.77 1.62 -12.82
N VAL A 6 -9.53 0.58 -13.15
CA VAL A 6 -10.98 0.52 -12.96
C VAL A 6 -11.24 -0.31 -11.70
N GLY A 7 -11.98 0.24 -10.74
CA GLY A 7 -12.25 -0.44 -9.49
C GLY A 7 -13.75 -0.54 -9.20
N MET A 8 -14.07 -1.45 -8.27
CA MET A 8 -15.41 -1.67 -7.73
C MET A 8 -15.34 -1.63 -6.20
N CYS A 9 -16.50 -1.70 -5.55
CA CYS A 9 -16.55 -1.81 -4.09
C CYS A 9 -15.66 -2.96 -3.59
N PHE A 10 -14.83 -2.68 -2.59
CA PHE A 10 -13.84 -3.59 -2.00
C PHE A 10 -12.70 -4.04 -2.91
N ALA A 11 -12.57 -3.51 -4.13
CA ALA A 11 -11.36 -3.70 -4.91
C ALA A 11 -10.15 -3.14 -4.14
N THR A 12 -9.11 -3.96 -3.98
CA THR A 12 -7.95 -3.68 -3.11
C THR A 12 -6.64 -3.74 -3.89
N PHE A 13 -5.68 -2.94 -3.43
CA PHE A 13 -4.28 -3.00 -3.83
C PHE A 13 -3.46 -3.41 -2.60
N CYS A 14 -2.72 -4.50 -2.73
CA CYS A 14 -1.87 -5.01 -1.65
C CYS A 14 -0.74 -4.03 -1.32
N TRP A 15 -0.07 -4.26 -0.19
CA TRP A 15 1.11 -3.47 0.19
C TRP A 15 2.22 -3.60 -0.85
N HIS A 16 2.71 -2.46 -1.35
CA HIS A 16 3.84 -2.41 -2.29
C HIS A 16 4.52 -1.05 -2.30
N ASN A 17 5.69 -1.00 -2.94
CA ASN A 17 6.40 0.18 -3.41
C ASN A 17 6.40 0.24 -4.93
N GLU A 18 6.69 1.42 -5.48
CA GLU A 18 6.89 1.59 -6.92
C GLU A 18 8.23 0.97 -7.36
N ASP A 19 8.29 0.55 -8.62
CA ASP A 19 9.51 0.05 -9.24
C ASP A 19 10.64 1.09 -9.11
N HIS A 20 11.83 0.59 -8.78
CA HIS A 20 13.03 1.41 -8.51
C HIS A 20 12.80 2.49 -7.44
N TRP A 21 11.87 2.27 -6.51
CA TRP A 21 11.55 3.20 -5.44
C TRP A 21 11.17 4.61 -5.91
N SER A 22 10.62 4.69 -7.11
CA SER A 22 10.25 5.95 -7.74
C SER A 22 9.03 6.60 -7.07
N TYR A 23 8.76 7.83 -7.46
CA TYR A 23 7.54 8.54 -7.06
C TYR A 23 6.35 8.02 -7.87
N SER A 24 5.15 8.08 -7.29
CA SER A 24 3.90 7.85 -8.03
C SER A 24 2.91 9.00 -7.87
N ILE A 25 2.03 9.10 -8.85
CA ILE A 25 0.93 10.06 -8.86
C ILE A 25 -0.35 9.34 -9.28
N ASN A 26 -1.41 9.49 -8.50
CA ASN A 26 -2.71 8.89 -8.77
C ASN A 26 -3.78 9.98 -8.83
N TYR A 27 -4.57 9.97 -9.91
CA TYR A 27 -5.70 10.87 -10.10
C TYR A 27 -7.00 10.07 -10.12
N LEU A 28 -7.97 10.45 -9.28
CA LEU A 28 -9.29 9.85 -9.31
C LEU A 28 -10.19 10.62 -10.28
N HIS A 29 -10.35 10.09 -11.50
CA HIS A 29 -11.09 10.77 -12.56
C HIS A 29 -12.57 11.01 -12.22
N TRP A 30 -13.25 9.99 -11.70
CA TRP A 30 -14.67 10.03 -11.31
C TRP A 30 -15.00 8.83 -10.40
N GLY A 31 -16.11 8.90 -9.66
CA GLY A 31 -16.66 7.80 -8.86
C GLY A 31 -16.36 7.86 -7.36
N GLU A 32 -16.62 6.75 -6.67
CA GLU A 32 -16.57 6.68 -5.21
C GLU A 32 -15.15 6.82 -4.61
N PRO A 33 -15.02 7.32 -3.37
CA PRO A 33 -13.73 7.55 -2.74
C PRO A 33 -12.82 6.31 -2.65
N LYS A 34 -11.53 6.55 -2.88
CA LYS A 34 -10.47 5.53 -2.71
C LYS A 34 -9.73 5.76 -1.39
N THR A 35 -9.73 4.76 -0.51
CA THR A 35 -8.94 4.79 0.72
C THR A 35 -7.52 4.31 0.43
N TRP A 36 -6.53 5.03 0.95
CA TRP A 36 -5.11 4.69 0.91
C TRP A 36 -4.55 4.57 2.33
N TYR A 37 -3.60 3.67 2.49
CA TYR A 37 -2.74 3.54 3.65
C TYR A 37 -1.28 3.67 3.19
N GLY A 38 -0.47 4.38 3.98
CA GLY A 38 0.93 4.66 3.66
C GLY A 38 1.84 4.46 4.86
N VAL A 39 3.03 3.87 4.63
CA VAL A 39 4.13 3.79 5.60
C VAL A 39 5.32 4.57 5.03
N PRO A 40 5.91 5.52 5.78
CA PRO A 40 7.02 6.34 5.29
C PRO A 40 8.28 5.50 5.01
N SER A 41 9.09 5.96 4.07
CA SER A 41 10.34 5.30 3.64
C SER A 41 11.30 5.03 4.80
N SER A 42 11.43 5.98 5.73
CA SER A 42 12.26 5.85 6.95
C SER A 42 11.84 4.69 7.87
N LYS A 43 10.70 4.06 7.60
CA LYS A 43 10.15 2.91 8.32
C LYS A 43 9.93 1.69 7.44
N ALA A 44 10.48 1.68 6.23
CA ALA A 44 10.37 0.56 5.29
C ALA A 44 10.93 -0.73 5.89
N GLU A 45 12.17 -0.72 6.41
CA GLU A 45 12.78 -1.93 7.01
C GLU A 45 11.97 -2.46 8.20
N GLN A 46 11.46 -1.56 9.04
CA GLN A 46 10.62 -1.93 10.19
C GLN A 46 9.30 -2.55 9.74
N PHE A 47 8.70 -2.03 8.67
CA PHE A 47 7.52 -2.61 8.03
C PHE A 47 7.81 -4.02 7.50
N GLU A 48 8.92 -4.22 6.79
CA GLU A 48 9.28 -5.54 6.24
C GLU A 48 9.55 -6.56 7.35
N ALA A 49 10.23 -6.13 8.43
CA ALA A 49 10.44 -6.97 9.61
C ALA A 49 9.12 -7.37 10.26
N ALA A 50 8.18 -6.43 10.45
CA ALA A 50 6.86 -6.72 10.99
C ALA A 50 6.08 -7.70 10.11
N MET A 51 6.14 -7.53 8.77
CA MET A 51 5.50 -8.44 7.82
C MET A 51 6.06 -9.87 7.93
N LYS A 52 7.39 -10.01 8.05
CA LYS A 52 8.06 -11.31 8.20
C LYS A 52 7.71 -12.00 9.52
N VAL A 53 7.56 -11.25 10.61
CA VAL A 53 7.17 -11.80 11.92
C VAL A 53 5.72 -12.29 11.91
N GLU A 54 4.81 -11.57 11.25
CA GLU A 54 3.39 -11.92 11.22
C GLU A 54 3.09 -13.12 10.29
N ALA A 55 3.84 -13.28 9.19
CA ALA A 55 3.63 -14.34 8.21
C ALA A 55 4.91 -15.16 7.90
N PRO A 56 5.56 -15.77 8.91
CA PRO A 56 6.90 -16.34 8.77
C PRO A 56 6.96 -17.49 7.75
N GLU A 57 5.96 -18.38 7.73
CA GLU A 57 5.91 -19.51 6.79
C GLU A 57 5.82 -19.03 5.33
N LEU A 58 5.04 -17.98 5.08
CA LEU A 58 4.84 -17.42 3.75
C LEU A 58 6.14 -16.80 3.20
N PHE A 59 6.90 -16.12 4.05
CA PHE A 59 8.20 -15.57 3.70
C PHE A 59 9.32 -16.63 3.60
N GLN A 60 9.21 -17.76 4.30
CA GLN A 60 10.12 -18.89 4.13
C GLN A 60 9.91 -19.59 2.78
N LEU A 61 8.66 -19.80 2.38
CA LEU A 61 8.30 -20.35 1.07
C LEU A 61 8.69 -19.40 -0.06
N GLN A 62 8.58 -18.09 0.17
CA GLN A 62 8.77 -17.09 -0.85
C GLN A 62 9.43 -15.81 -0.29
N PRO A 63 10.77 -15.73 -0.30
CA PRO A 63 11.50 -14.58 0.23
C PRO A 63 11.12 -13.24 -0.44
N ASP A 64 10.77 -13.27 -1.72
CA ASP A 64 10.42 -12.09 -2.53
C ASP A 64 8.93 -11.72 -2.50
N LEU A 65 8.14 -12.28 -1.57
CA LEU A 65 6.70 -12.10 -1.48
C LEU A 65 6.23 -10.63 -1.47
N LEU A 66 7.00 -9.73 -0.84
CA LEU A 66 6.65 -8.31 -0.76
C LEU A 66 6.66 -7.61 -2.12
N HIS A 67 7.43 -8.12 -3.08
CA HIS A 67 7.50 -7.56 -4.43
C HIS A 67 6.40 -8.11 -5.35
N GLN A 68 5.65 -9.13 -4.91
CA GLN A 68 4.67 -9.80 -5.76
C GLN A 68 3.23 -9.27 -5.61
N LEU A 69 3.02 -8.17 -4.88
CA LEU A 69 1.70 -7.50 -4.79
C LEU A 69 0.55 -8.39 -4.27
N VAL A 70 0.83 -9.44 -3.48
CA VAL A 70 -0.20 -10.40 -3.05
C VAL A 70 -0.61 -10.31 -1.58
N THR A 71 0.13 -9.57 -0.73
CA THR A 71 -0.09 -9.63 0.72
C THR A 71 -0.85 -8.41 1.24
N ILE A 72 -2.06 -8.65 1.75
CA ILE A 72 -2.84 -7.66 2.50
C ILE A 72 -2.58 -7.89 4.00
N MET A 73 -2.02 -6.89 4.66
CA MET A 73 -1.88 -6.88 6.12
C MET A 73 -2.73 -5.77 6.71
N ASN A 74 -3.45 -6.09 7.78
CA ASN A 74 -4.26 -5.11 8.50
C ASN A 74 -3.34 -4.02 9.09
N PRO A 75 -3.58 -2.73 8.80
CA PRO A 75 -2.81 -1.62 9.37
C PRO A 75 -2.65 -1.67 10.89
N ASN A 76 -3.64 -2.18 11.61
CA ASN A 76 -3.60 -2.27 13.07
C ASN A 76 -2.52 -3.23 13.58
N VAL A 77 -2.18 -4.26 12.82
CA VAL A 77 -1.09 -5.20 13.16
C VAL A 77 0.26 -4.48 13.06
N LEU A 78 0.47 -3.75 11.96
CA LEU A 78 1.67 -2.94 11.74
C LEU A 78 1.83 -1.87 12.84
N MET A 79 0.75 -1.17 13.18
CA MET A 79 0.78 -0.16 14.24
C MET A 79 1.10 -0.77 15.62
N LYS A 80 0.59 -1.97 15.93
CA LYS A 80 0.95 -2.70 17.16
C LYS A 80 2.43 -3.11 17.19
N ALA A 81 3.02 -3.40 16.04
CA ALA A 81 4.46 -3.65 15.88
C ALA A 81 5.31 -2.35 15.88
N GLY A 82 4.69 -1.19 16.13
CA GLY A 82 5.36 0.10 16.19
C GLY A 82 5.67 0.73 14.82
N VAL A 83 5.08 0.21 13.73
CA VAL A 83 5.20 0.80 12.39
C VAL A 83 4.15 1.91 12.24
N PRO A 84 4.53 3.16 11.95
CA PRO A 84 3.56 4.22 11.74
C PRO A 84 2.83 4.02 10.42
N VAL A 85 1.50 4.01 10.47
CA VAL A 85 0.63 3.91 9.29
C VAL A 85 -0.24 5.16 9.20
N TYR A 86 -0.24 5.80 8.05
CA TYR A 86 -1.07 6.96 7.75
C TYR A 86 -2.21 6.55 6.81
N ARG A 87 -3.37 7.20 6.95
CA ARG A 87 -4.54 6.95 6.11
C ARG A 87 -4.94 8.21 5.36
N LEU A 88 -5.25 8.06 4.07
CA LEU A 88 -5.81 9.09 3.21
C LEU A 88 -7.11 8.59 2.56
N VAL A 89 -8.07 9.49 2.35
CA VAL A 89 -9.24 9.25 1.50
C VAL A 89 -9.14 10.17 0.29
N LEU A 90 -8.94 9.58 -0.88
CA LEU A 90 -8.86 10.27 -2.15
C LEU A 90 -10.28 10.43 -2.71
N LEU A 91 -10.70 11.68 -2.88
CA LEU A 91 -12.00 12.05 -3.46
C LEU A 91 -11.87 12.32 -4.96
N GLU A 92 -13.03 12.39 -5.62
CA GLU A 92 -13.13 12.71 -7.03
C GLU A 92 -12.36 13.98 -7.41
N LEU A 93 -11.72 13.97 -8.58
CA LEU A 93 -10.95 15.07 -9.16
C LEU A 93 -9.76 15.54 -8.30
N ARG A 94 -9.26 14.69 -7.40
CA ARG A 94 -8.07 14.96 -6.57
C ARG A 94 -6.89 14.08 -6.95
N LEU A 95 -5.70 14.56 -6.56
CA LEU A 95 -4.43 13.87 -6.71
C LEU A 95 -3.94 13.29 -5.38
N PHE A 96 -3.35 12.11 -5.46
CA PHE A 96 -2.48 11.53 -4.45
C PHE A 96 -1.05 11.46 -5.00
N LEU A 97 -0.08 11.85 -4.18
CA LEU A 97 1.35 11.77 -4.49
C LEU A 97 2.01 10.74 -3.56
N GLY A 98 2.56 9.68 -4.15
CA GLY A 98 3.43 8.72 -3.50
C GLY A 98 4.88 9.19 -3.56
N PHE A 99 5.53 9.28 -2.40
CA PHE A 99 6.95 9.62 -2.29
C PHE A 99 7.83 8.38 -2.50
N SER A 100 9.11 8.58 -2.80
CA SER A 100 10.07 7.48 -2.98
C SER A 100 10.06 6.52 -1.80
N GLU A 101 10.12 5.22 -2.10
CA GLU A 101 10.12 4.10 -1.13
C GLU A 101 8.86 3.98 -0.23
N LEU A 102 7.84 4.82 -0.43
CA LEU A 102 6.58 4.74 0.32
C LEU A 102 5.93 3.36 0.11
N ARG A 103 5.58 2.67 1.20
CA ARG A 103 4.75 1.46 1.10
C ARG A 103 3.30 1.88 1.12
N THR A 104 2.53 1.49 0.10
CA THR A 104 1.11 1.84 -0.01
C THR A 104 0.22 0.62 -0.14
N ASN A 105 -0.99 0.73 0.41
CA ASN A 105 -2.11 -0.19 0.22
C ASN A 105 -3.36 0.64 -0.02
N GLY A 106 -4.29 0.16 -0.83
CA GLY A 106 -5.53 0.88 -1.10
C GLY A 106 -6.76 -0.02 -1.17
N SER A 107 -7.93 0.57 -0.93
CA SER A 107 -9.22 -0.06 -1.20
C SER A 107 -10.26 0.96 -1.65
N MET A 108 -11.18 0.57 -2.52
CA MET A 108 -12.41 1.32 -2.76
C MET A 108 -13.47 0.95 -1.72
N LYS A 109 -14.08 1.97 -1.11
CA LYS A 109 -15.14 1.81 -0.11
C LYS A 109 -16.51 2.15 -0.71
N LEU A 110 -17.56 1.64 -0.06
CA LEU A 110 -18.93 2.18 -0.11
C LEU A 110 -18.95 3.64 0.36
#